data_AF-A0A1K2HDW8-F1
#
_entry.id   AF-A0A1K2HDW8-F1
#
_cell.length_a   1.000
_cell.length_b   1.000
_cell.length_c   1.000
_cell.angle_alpha   90.00
_cell.angle_beta   90.00
_cell.angle_gamma   90.00
#
_symmetry.space_group_name_H-M   'P 1'
#
loop_
_entity.id
_entity.type
_entity.pdbx_description
1 polymer ?
#
loop_
_entity_poly.entity_id
_entity_poly.type
_entity_poly.pdbx_seq_one_letter_code
_entity_poly.pdbx_strand_id
1 'polypeptide(L)'
;MSDSQNDSKQQESTESAVQDTGPDVHAAARRRLIRGAAAAPVLMSLASRPVMGAARQCAPSGFMSGNASPQPGVSAGCGGLSPGYWKTHSNWPSPYTPSTKFHNVFTSKAKYNYGTQSMLWVLTNKPGSFAFHAIACLLNGVSSFADYSLKASDVIKIWNDISNQGYFLTSTGKKMYEADAKKFFEETYH
;
A
#
# COMPACT_ATOMS: atom_id res chain seq x y z
N MET A 1 -55.41 -50.06 -29.16
CA MET A 1 -54.49 -49.17 -29.91
C MET A 1 -54.18 -48.03 -28.97
N SER A 2 -53.41 -48.27 -27.89
CA SER A 2 -51.93 -48.27 -27.85
C SER A 2 -51.44 -46.81 -27.93
N ASP A 3 -50.65 -46.21 -27.03
CA ASP A 3 -49.61 -46.65 -26.09
C ASP A 3 -49.35 -45.48 -25.09
N SER A 4 -49.13 -45.72 -23.79
CA SER A 4 -47.86 -45.93 -23.08
C SER A 4 -47.05 -44.65 -22.75
N GLN A 5 -46.62 -44.61 -21.48
CA GLN A 5 -45.85 -43.59 -20.75
C GLN A 5 -44.40 -43.47 -21.25
N ASN A 6 -43.72 -42.36 -20.93
CA ASN A 6 -42.61 -42.32 -19.95
C ASN A 6 -41.57 -41.20 -20.21
N ASP A 7 -41.08 -40.64 -19.10
CA ASP A 7 -39.95 -39.74 -18.86
C ASP A 7 -38.67 -40.03 -19.66
N SER A 8 -37.88 -38.97 -19.92
CA SER A 8 -36.44 -38.93 -19.58
C SER A 8 -35.79 -37.56 -19.82
N LYS A 9 -34.90 -37.22 -18.90
CA LYS A 9 -34.06 -36.03 -18.75
C LYS A 9 -32.62 -36.41 -19.14
N GLN A 10 -31.85 -35.49 -19.75
CA GLN A 10 -30.36 -35.33 -19.79
C GLN A 10 -29.96 -34.70 -21.15
N GLN A 11 -29.31 -33.51 -21.22
CA GLN A 11 -27.86 -33.24 -21.06
C GLN A 11 -27.05 -34.02 -22.11
N GLU A 12 -26.27 -33.45 -23.04
CA GLU A 12 -25.02 -32.70 -22.84
C GLU A 12 -24.37 -32.38 -24.22
N SER A 13 -23.49 -31.36 -24.23
CA SER A 13 -22.24 -31.23 -25.02
C SER A 13 -22.19 -31.18 -26.57
N THR A 14 -21.33 -30.25 -27.03
CA THR A 14 -20.38 -30.31 -28.17
C THR A 14 -20.96 -30.35 -29.60
N GLU A 15 -20.79 -29.32 -30.42
CA GLU A 15 -19.58 -28.88 -31.15
C GLU A 15 -19.39 -29.58 -32.52
N SER A 16 -19.13 -28.76 -33.54
CA SER A 16 -18.61 -29.08 -34.90
C SER A 16 -19.58 -29.70 -35.92
N ALA A 17 -19.89 -28.99 -37.01
CA ALA A 17 -19.25 -29.05 -38.36
C ALA A 17 -19.78 -30.26 -39.19
N VAL A 18 -20.06 -30.26 -40.50
CA VAL A 18 -19.45 -29.67 -41.72
C VAL A 18 -20.53 -29.83 -42.83
N GLN A 19 -20.68 -28.95 -43.85
CA GLN A 19 -20.29 -29.13 -45.28
C GLN A 19 -21.04 -28.00 -46.04
N ASP A 20 -20.45 -27.25 -46.97
CA ASP A 20 -19.85 -27.75 -48.21
C ASP A 20 -18.99 -26.67 -48.95
N THR A 21 -17.96 -27.17 -49.65
CA THR A 21 -17.03 -26.65 -50.70
C THR A 21 -16.15 -25.38 -50.52
N GLY A 22 -14.82 -25.59 -50.66
CA GLY A 22 -13.75 -24.56 -50.77
C GLY A 22 -13.57 -23.94 -52.19
N PRO A 23 -12.46 -23.22 -52.52
CA PRO A 23 -11.17 -23.10 -51.81
C PRO A 23 -10.67 -21.68 -51.48
N ASP A 24 -9.89 -21.63 -50.38
CA ASP A 24 -8.64 -20.93 -50.04
C ASP A 24 -8.38 -19.40 -50.21
N VAL A 25 -7.58 -18.94 -49.22
CA VAL A 25 -6.63 -17.83 -49.09
C VAL A 25 -7.08 -16.37 -48.81
N HIS A 26 -6.88 -16.02 -47.53
CA HIS A 26 -6.38 -14.75 -46.97
C HIS A 26 -7.30 -13.51 -46.85
N ALA A 27 -7.58 -13.22 -45.57
CA ALA A 27 -7.39 -11.92 -44.92
C ALA A 27 -8.47 -10.82 -45.06
N ALA A 28 -9.22 -10.68 -43.97
CA ALA A 28 -9.29 -9.45 -43.18
C ALA A 28 -9.55 -8.13 -43.94
N ALA A 29 -10.84 -7.83 -44.17
CA ALA A 29 -11.50 -6.52 -44.10
C ALA A 29 -12.82 -6.66 -44.88
N ARG A 30 -13.97 -6.14 -44.44
CA ARG A 30 -14.27 -4.71 -44.42
C ARG A 30 -15.54 -4.47 -43.63
N ARG A 31 -15.43 -3.57 -42.65
CA ARG A 31 -16.50 -2.80 -42.01
C ARG A 31 -17.68 -2.55 -42.97
N ARG A 32 -18.84 -3.11 -42.66
CA ARG A 32 -20.10 -2.74 -43.29
C ARG A 32 -21.08 -2.25 -42.22
N LEU A 33 -21.39 -0.96 -42.39
CA LEU A 33 -22.67 -0.31 -42.09
C LEU A 33 -23.04 -0.20 -40.61
N ILE A 34 -22.92 1.00 -40.05
CA ILE A 34 -24.08 1.90 -39.91
C ILE A 34 -23.60 3.35 -40.14
N ARG A 35 -24.12 3.97 -41.21
CA ARG A 35 -24.13 5.43 -41.40
C ARG A 35 -25.34 5.95 -40.62
N GLY A 36 -25.15 6.84 -39.64
CA GLY A 36 -26.27 7.54 -39.01
C GLY A 36 -25.92 8.26 -37.71
N ALA A 37 -26.17 9.57 -37.71
CA ALA A 37 -26.17 10.51 -36.57
C ALA A 37 -24.83 10.71 -35.83
N ALA A 38 -24.12 11.79 -36.17
CA ALA A 38 -23.05 12.36 -35.37
C ALA A 38 -23.64 13.03 -34.11
N ALA A 39 -23.79 12.26 -33.03
CA ALA A 39 -23.79 12.78 -31.68
C ALA A 39 -22.58 12.15 -30.98
N ALA A 40 -21.45 12.85 -30.99
CA ALA A 40 -20.26 12.38 -30.29
C ALA A 40 -20.53 12.43 -28.78
N PRO A 41 -20.55 11.29 -28.05
CA PRO A 41 -20.33 11.38 -26.62
C PRO A 41 -18.88 11.80 -26.46
N VAL A 42 -18.66 13.06 -26.08
CA VAL A 42 -17.34 13.47 -25.60
C VAL A 42 -17.17 12.77 -24.26
N LEU A 43 -16.61 11.56 -24.30
CA LEU A 43 -16.07 10.88 -23.13
C LEU A 43 -14.86 11.71 -22.70
N MET A 44 -15.09 12.71 -21.84
CA MET A 44 -14.02 13.34 -21.06
C MET A 44 -13.52 12.32 -20.04
N SER A 45 -12.73 11.36 -20.51
CA SER A 45 -11.80 10.64 -19.63
C SER A 45 -10.70 11.62 -19.27
N LEU A 46 -10.92 12.41 -18.21
CA LEU A 46 -9.80 13.03 -17.50
C LEU A 46 -9.00 11.86 -16.92
N ALA A 47 -7.99 11.42 -17.66
CA ALA A 47 -6.94 10.55 -17.16
C ALA A 47 -6.17 11.37 -16.12
N SER A 48 -6.74 11.50 -14.92
CA SER A 48 -6.05 11.99 -13.74
C SER A 48 -5.04 10.92 -13.37
N ARG A 49 -3.90 10.91 -14.07
CA ARG A 49 -2.69 10.27 -13.58
C ARG A 49 -2.27 11.15 -12.40
N PRO A 50 -2.50 10.74 -11.15
CA PRO A 50 -1.92 11.49 -10.06
C PRO A 50 -0.41 11.36 -10.25
N VAL A 51 0.28 12.50 -10.30
CA VAL A 51 1.72 12.62 -10.57
C VAL A 51 2.61 11.90 -9.53
N MET A 52 2.03 11.14 -8.58
CA MET A 52 2.72 10.36 -7.55
C MET A 52 2.23 8.91 -7.47
N GLY A 53 2.18 8.19 -8.60
CA GLY A 53 1.73 6.79 -8.65
C GLY A 53 2.65 5.78 -7.92
N ALA A 54 3.93 6.12 -7.75
CA ALA A 54 4.93 5.24 -7.13
C ALA A 54 4.96 5.32 -5.59
N ALA A 55 4.60 6.47 -4.99
CA ALA A 55 4.74 6.70 -3.55
C ALA A 55 3.50 6.30 -2.73
N ARG A 56 2.46 5.69 -3.34
CA ARG A 56 1.24 5.32 -2.61
C ARG A 56 1.52 4.34 -1.47
N GLN A 57 2.51 3.48 -1.64
CA GLN A 57 2.93 2.49 -0.62
C GLN A 57 3.52 3.16 0.62
N CYS A 58 3.99 4.40 0.51
CA CYS A 58 4.61 5.17 1.60
C CYS A 58 3.62 5.92 2.48
N ALA A 59 2.32 5.86 2.17
CA ALA A 59 1.25 6.40 3.01
C ALA A 59 0.49 5.26 3.70
N PRO A 60 0.04 5.42 4.96
CA PRO A 60 -0.66 4.36 5.69
C PRO A 60 -1.89 3.81 4.95
N SER A 61 -2.66 4.68 4.29
CA SER A 61 -3.84 4.26 3.53
C SER A 61 -3.49 3.46 2.28
N GLY A 62 -2.39 3.77 1.61
CA GLY A 62 -1.95 3.02 0.43
C GLY A 62 -1.31 1.68 0.78
N PHE A 63 -0.57 1.59 1.90
CA PHE A 63 -0.09 0.33 2.46
C PHE A 63 -1.27 -0.60 2.80
N MET A 64 -2.28 -0.08 3.50
CA MET A 64 -3.45 -0.87 3.88
C MET A 64 -4.37 -1.25 2.70
N SER A 65 -4.22 -0.61 1.53
CA SER A 65 -5.03 -0.84 0.32
C SER A 65 -4.50 -1.95 -0.59
N GLY A 66 -3.33 -2.53 -0.32
CA GLY A 66 -2.88 -3.77 -0.97
C GLY A 66 -2.50 -3.68 -2.45
N ASN A 67 -2.38 -2.49 -3.06
CA ASN A 67 -1.87 -2.36 -4.45
C ASN A 67 -0.32 -2.42 -4.48
N ALA A 68 0.23 -3.43 -3.81
CA ALA A 68 1.65 -3.65 -3.60
C ALA A 68 2.31 -4.41 -4.76
N SER A 69 1.69 -4.51 -5.93
CA SER A 69 2.40 -4.98 -7.12
C SER A 69 3.51 -3.97 -7.42
N PRO A 70 4.79 -4.33 -7.24
CA PRO A 70 5.88 -3.44 -7.60
C PRO A 70 5.78 -3.24 -9.11
N GLN A 71 5.60 -2.00 -9.56
CA GLN A 71 5.85 -1.73 -10.97
C GLN A 71 7.33 -2.01 -11.22
N PRO A 72 7.70 -2.77 -12.27
CA PRO A 72 9.10 -2.97 -12.62
C PRO A 72 9.80 -1.61 -12.75
N GLY A 73 10.85 -1.38 -11.95
CA GLY A 73 11.61 -0.13 -11.96
C GLY A 73 11.24 0.91 -10.89
N VAL A 74 10.27 0.63 -10.01
CA VAL A 74 9.99 1.46 -8.82
C VAL A 74 10.61 0.80 -7.60
N SER A 75 11.55 1.48 -6.94
CA SER A 75 12.10 1.03 -5.65
C SER A 75 10.95 0.88 -4.65
N ALA A 76 10.83 -0.30 -4.04
CA ALA A 76 9.81 -0.59 -3.03
C ALA A 76 10.00 0.21 -1.73
N GLY A 77 11.17 0.83 -1.55
CA GLY A 77 11.49 1.63 -0.38
C GLY A 77 11.13 3.09 -0.55
N CYS A 78 10.61 3.70 0.51
CA CYS A 78 10.31 5.13 0.57
C CYS A 78 11.56 6.01 0.77
N GLY A 79 12.77 5.51 0.49
CA GLY A 79 14.02 6.27 0.59
C GLY A 79 14.48 6.63 2.01
N GLY A 80 13.91 6.03 3.05
CA GLY A 80 14.31 6.27 4.45
C GLY A 80 15.52 5.45 4.88
N LEU A 81 16.20 5.89 5.94
CA LEU A 81 17.30 5.17 6.58
C LEU A 81 16.80 4.24 7.69
N SER A 82 17.48 3.10 7.86
CA SER A 82 17.08 2.12 8.85
C SER A 82 17.31 2.56 10.31
N PRO A 83 16.56 2.01 11.28
CA PRO A 83 16.83 2.30 12.70
C PRO A 83 18.24 1.89 13.14
N GLY A 84 18.83 0.89 12.47
CA GLY A 84 20.22 0.49 12.69
C GLY A 84 21.22 1.59 12.30
N TYR A 85 20.95 2.31 11.21
CA TYR A 85 21.73 3.49 10.83
C TYR A 85 21.65 4.58 11.90
N TRP A 86 20.43 4.93 12.32
CA TRP A 86 20.22 5.98 13.33
C TRP A 86 20.81 5.64 14.70
N LYS A 87 20.91 4.35 15.03
CA LYS A 87 21.56 3.88 16.26
C LYS A 87 23.07 4.17 16.27
N THR A 88 23.75 4.07 15.12
CA THR A 88 25.22 4.20 15.04
C THR A 88 25.69 5.62 14.69
N HIS A 89 24.79 6.49 14.23
CA HIS A 89 25.12 7.87 13.84
C HIS A 89 24.64 8.86 14.90
N SER A 90 25.52 9.78 15.33
CA SER A 90 25.22 10.81 16.33
C SER A 90 24.60 12.09 15.74
N ASN A 91 24.72 12.29 14.42
CA ASN A 91 24.21 13.47 13.72
C ASN A 91 22.74 13.31 13.38
N TRP A 92 21.88 13.43 14.39
CA TRP A 92 20.43 13.36 14.19
C TRP A 92 19.88 14.69 13.67
N PRO A 93 18.86 14.65 12.79
CA PRO A 93 18.19 15.84 12.30
C PRO A 93 17.48 16.61 13.43
N SER A 94 17.60 17.94 13.41
CA SER A 94 16.87 18.84 14.31
C SER A 94 15.35 18.61 14.24
N PRO A 95 14.61 18.65 15.36
CA PRO A 95 15.03 19.05 16.72
C PRO A 95 15.51 17.87 17.59
N TYR A 96 15.72 16.69 17.01
CA TYR A 96 15.96 15.47 17.77
C TYR A 96 17.45 15.21 17.97
N THR A 97 17.76 14.66 19.14
CA THR A 97 19.11 14.22 19.50
C THR A 97 19.04 12.82 20.09
N PRO A 98 20.16 12.07 20.13
CA PRO A 98 20.18 10.75 20.74
C PRO A 98 19.75 10.73 22.23
N SER A 99 19.88 11.85 22.94
CA SER A 99 19.47 12.01 24.34
C SER A 99 18.01 12.44 24.51
N THR A 100 17.31 12.81 23.43
CA THR A 100 15.88 13.17 23.50
C THR A 100 15.08 12.00 24.08
N LYS A 101 14.33 12.27 25.15
CA LYS A 101 13.50 11.27 25.84
C LYS A 101 12.39 10.77 24.91
N PHE A 102 12.12 9.47 24.93
CA PHE A 102 11.08 8.86 24.11
C PHE A 102 9.71 9.51 24.37
N HIS A 103 9.34 9.66 25.64
CA HIS A 103 8.04 10.21 26.04
C HIS A 103 7.90 11.72 25.91
N ASN A 104 8.95 12.44 25.50
CA ASN A 104 8.82 13.84 25.10
C ASN A 104 8.22 13.98 23.69
N VAL A 105 8.27 12.90 22.88
CA VAL A 105 7.82 12.90 21.49
C VAL A 105 6.60 11.99 21.31
N PHE A 106 6.64 10.82 21.94
CA PHE A 106 5.65 9.76 21.79
C PHE A 106 4.88 9.57 23.09
N THR A 107 3.57 9.84 23.07
CA THR A 107 2.70 9.54 24.22
C THR A 107 2.35 8.06 24.24
N SER A 108 2.25 7.48 25.43
CA SER A 108 1.87 6.06 25.53
C SER A 108 1.30 5.65 26.88
N LYS A 109 0.48 4.60 26.84
CA LYS A 109 -0.01 3.87 28.02
C LYS A 109 1.06 2.92 28.57
N ALA A 110 0.76 2.32 29.72
CA ALA A 110 1.66 1.42 30.46
C ALA A 110 2.36 0.35 29.60
N LYS A 111 1.69 -0.20 28.58
CA LYS A 111 2.26 -1.19 27.64
C LYS A 111 3.56 -0.70 26.97
N TYR A 112 3.67 0.58 26.65
CA TYR A 112 4.87 1.16 26.00
C TYR A 112 5.60 2.15 26.91
N ASN A 113 5.48 1.99 28.23
CA ASN A 113 6.16 2.87 29.17
C ASN A 113 7.66 2.55 29.25
N TYR A 114 8.46 3.29 28.47
CA TYR A 114 9.93 3.32 28.55
C TYR A 114 10.50 4.23 29.65
N GLY A 115 9.69 4.77 30.59
CA GLY A 115 10.18 5.60 31.69
C GLY A 115 10.91 6.87 31.25
N THR A 116 12.14 7.08 31.74
CA THR A 116 12.96 8.25 31.39
C THR A 116 13.94 7.99 30.24
N GLN A 117 13.81 6.86 29.56
CA GLN A 117 14.78 6.43 28.54
C GLN A 117 14.76 7.32 27.29
N SER A 118 15.94 7.49 26.69
CA SER A 118 16.10 8.22 25.44
C SER A 118 15.69 7.39 24.23
N MET A 119 15.47 8.06 23.10
CA MET A 119 15.25 7.38 21.82
C MET A 119 16.44 6.49 21.44
N LEU A 120 17.70 6.92 21.70
CA LEU A 120 18.86 6.06 21.48
C LEU A 120 18.86 4.81 22.38
N TRP A 121 18.44 4.95 23.64
CA TRP A 121 18.30 3.79 24.52
C TRP A 121 17.29 2.79 23.97
N VAL A 122 16.14 3.25 23.45
CA VAL A 122 15.13 2.40 22.81
C VAL A 122 15.69 1.73 21.56
N LEU A 123 16.38 2.48 20.70
CA LEU A 123 17.07 1.93 19.52
C LEU A 123 18.09 0.85 19.89
N THR A 124 18.74 0.98 21.05
CA THR A 124 19.77 0.04 21.49
C THR A 124 19.22 -1.20 22.18
N ASN A 125 18.24 -1.03 23.06
CA ASN A 125 17.78 -2.08 23.99
C ASN A 125 16.46 -2.73 23.58
N LYS A 126 15.75 -2.19 22.59
CA LYS A 126 14.46 -2.72 22.10
C LYS A 126 14.49 -2.95 20.58
N PRO A 127 15.49 -3.65 20.03
CA PRO A 127 15.59 -3.88 18.59
C PRO A 127 14.34 -4.60 18.08
N GLY A 128 13.85 -4.20 16.91
CA GLY A 128 12.67 -4.79 16.27
C GLY A 128 11.32 -4.50 16.96
N SER A 129 11.30 -3.69 18.02
CA SER A 129 10.05 -3.27 18.65
C SER A 129 9.31 -2.23 17.80
N PHE A 130 7.99 -2.07 18.01
CA PHE A 130 7.25 -1.00 17.34
C PHE A 130 7.89 0.39 17.55
N ALA A 131 8.41 0.66 18.75
CA ALA A 131 9.09 1.93 19.07
C ALA A 131 10.39 2.12 18.30
N PHE A 132 11.15 1.04 18.13
CA PHE A 132 12.39 1.03 17.37
C PHE A 132 12.15 1.48 15.91
N HIS A 133 11.09 0.96 15.29
CA HIS A 133 10.70 1.34 13.93
C HIS A 133 10.12 2.76 13.85
N ALA A 134 9.31 3.15 14.84
CA ALA A 134 8.72 4.49 14.92
C ALA A 134 9.79 5.59 15.02
N ILE A 135 10.85 5.38 15.81
CA ILE A 135 11.95 6.36 15.95
C ILE A 135 12.65 6.57 14.60
N ALA A 136 12.94 5.51 13.84
CA ALA A 136 13.56 5.67 12.53
C ALA A 136 12.68 6.44 11.56
N CYS A 137 11.38 6.13 11.53
CA CYS A 137 10.43 6.83 10.67
C CYS A 137 10.29 8.31 11.06
N LEU A 138 10.33 8.62 12.36
CA LEU A 138 10.35 9.99 12.85
C LEU A 138 11.56 10.75 12.34
N LEU A 139 12.77 10.17 12.47
CA LEU A 139 14.02 10.79 12.04
C LEU A 139 14.08 10.93 10.52
N ASN A 140 13.62 9.93 9.77
CA ASN A 140 13.48 10.03 8.31
C ASN A 140 12.48 11.12 7.92
N GLY A 141 11.38 11.27 8.64
CA GLY A 141 10.33 12.25 8.33
C GLY A 141 10.71 13.70 8.60
N VAL A 142 11.75 13.94 9.42
CA VAL A 142 12.37 15.27 9.58
C VAL A 142 13.63 15.45 8.74
N SER A 143 14.29 14.35 8.34
CA SER A 143 15.38 14.39 7.39
C SER A 143 14.80 14.73 6.02
N SER A 144 15.30 15.77 5.38
CA SER A 144 14.77 16.25 4.09
C SER A 144 15.13 15.35 2.91
N PHE A 145 14.93 14.04 3.04
CA PHE A 145 15.12 13.07 1.98
C PHE A 145 14.05 13.26 0.90
N ALA A 146 14.47 13.47 -0.34
CA ALA A 146 13.57 13.78 -1.46
C ALA A 146 12.48 12.71 -1.68
N ASP A 147 12.80 11.45 -1.43
CA ASP A 147 11.89 10.33 -1.70
C ASP A 147 11.08 9.89 -0.46
N TYR A 148 11.39 10.41 0.74
CA TYR A 148 10.71 10.07 1.98
C TYR A 148 9.46 10.91 2.20
N SER A 149 8.31 10.28 1.93
CA SER A 149 7.02 10.96 1.95
C SER A 149 6.34 11.00 3.32
N LEU A 150 6.69 10.10 4.25
CA LEU A 150 6.05 10.01 5.56
C LEU A 150 6.54 11.12 6.49
N LYS A 151 5.64 11.93 7.05
CA LYS A 151 6.04 13.05 7.92
C LYS A 151 6.17 12.61 9.38
N ALA A 152 7.06 13.27 10.11
CA ALA A 152 7.24 13.05 11.55
C ALA A 152 5.93 13.17 12.35
N SER A 153 5.07 14.12 11.98
CA SER A 153 3.73 14.30 12.58
C SER A 153 2.83 13.07 12.40
N ASP A 154 2.88 12.43 11.23
CA ASP A 154 2.08 11.25 10.92
C ASP A 154 2.58 10.05 11.73
N VAL A 155 3.89 9.89 11.86
CA VAL A 155 4.50 8.84 12.70
C VAL A 155 4.08 8.99 14.16
N ILE A 156 4.15 10.20 14.70
CA ILE A 156 3.71 10.51 16.07
C ILE A 156 2.22 10.19 16.24
N LYS A 157 1.39 10.57 15.27
CA LYS A 157 -0.06 10.28 15.31
C LYS A 157 -0.35 8.79 15.28
N ILE A 158 0.27 8.04 14.36
CA ILE A 158 0.12 6.58 14.25
C ILE A 158 0.53 5.90 15.55
N TRP A 159 1.68 6.30 16.11
CA TRP A 159 2.13 5.80 17.40
C TRP A 159 1.12 6.08 18.51
N ASN A 160 0.72 7.35 18.67
CA ASN A 160 -0.15 7.78 19.77
C ASN A 160 -1.52 7.12 19.70
N ASP A 161 -2.11 6.99 18.51
CA ASP A 161 -3.39 6.31 18.34
C ASP A 161 -3.25 4.83 18.72
N ILE A 162 -2.25 4.13 18.19
CA ILE A 162 -2.05 2.71 18.51
C ILE A 162 -1.72 2.50 19.99
N SER A 163 -0.89 3.36 20.58
CA SER A 163 -0.46 3.24 21.97
C SER A 163 -1.60 3.50 22.97
N ASN A 164 -2.56 4.35 22.60
CA ASN A 164 -3.66 4.75 23.47
C ASN A 164 -4.95 3.95 23.24
N GLN A 165 -5.35 3.71 21.99
CA GLN A 165 -6.62 3.03 21.65
C GLN A 165 -6.43 1.67 20.97
N GLY A 166 -5.20 1.29 20.61
CA GLY A 166 -4.88 -0.01 20.02
C GLY A 166 -4.86 -0.06 18.48
N TYR A 167 -5.32 1.00 17.81
CA TYR A 167 -5.33 1.09 16.35
C TYR A 167 -5.20 2.55 15.88
N PHE A 168 -4.73 2.74 14.65
CA PHE A 168 -4.80 3.99 13.91
C PHE A 168 -5.90 3.92 12.85
N LEU A 169 -6.73 4.96 12.73
CA LEU A 169 -7.73 5.04 11.67
C LEU A 169 -7.12 5.73 10.45
N THR A 170 -6.97 4.97 9.36
CA THR A 170 -6.48 5.51 8.08
C THR A 170 -7.50 6.46 7.44
N SER A 171 -7.07 7.26 6.47
CA SER A 171 -7.96 8.19 5.75
C SER A 171 -9.10 7.50 4.98
N THR A 172 -9.02 6.18 4.77
CA THR A 172 -10.07 5.36 4.15
C THR A 172 -11.01 4.72 5.17
N GLY A 173 -10.86 5.01 6.47
CA GLY A 173 -11.66 4.43 7.55
C GLY A 173 -11.23 3.02 7.96
N LYS A 174 -10.16 2.47 7.39
CA LYS A 174 -9.61 1.16 7.79
C LYS A 174 -8.77 1.30 9.05
N LYS A 175 -8.95 0.38 10.00
CA LYS A 175 -8.14 0.27 11.21
C LYS A 175 -6.81 -0.41 10.90
N MET A 176 -5.71 0.22 11.32
CA MET A 176 -4.35 -0.31 11.26
C MET A 176 -3.89 -0.62 12.68
N TYR A 177 -3.58 -1.89 12.97
CA TYR A 177 -3.14 -2.32 14.30
C TYR A 177 -1.60 -2.26 14.42
N GLU A 178 -1.07 -2.50 15.62
CA GLU A 178 0.38 -2.44 15.89
C GLU A 178 1.21 -3.27 14.93
N ALA A 179 0.82 -4.52 14.64
CA ALA A 179 1.55 -5.40 13.75
C ALA A 179 1.61 -4.84 12.31
N ASP A 180 0.49 -4.33 11.81
CA ASP A 180 0.41 -3.71 10.48
C ASP A 180 1.24 -2.43 10.43
N ALA A 181 1.15 -1.59 11.46
CA ALA A 181 1.89 -0.33 11.55
C ALA A 181 3.39 -0.56 11.66
N LYS A 182 3.82 -1.59 12.41
CA LYS A 182 5.21 -2.01 12.48
C LYS A 182 5.72 -2.41 11.10
N LYS A 183 4.99 -3.29 10.39
CA LYS A 183 5.36 -3.73 9.04
C LYS A 183 5.39 -2.55 8.06
N PHE A 184 4.41 -1.66 8.13
CA PHE A 184 4.39 -0.43 7.35
C PHE A 184 5.67 0.40 7.58
N PHE A 185 6.05 0.63 8.84
CA PHE A 185 7.28 1.36 9.14
C PHE A 185 8.52 0.65 8.59
N GLU A 186 8.61 -0.67 8.69
CA GLU A 186 9.71 -1.47 8.12
C GLU A 186 9.86 -1.32 6.61
N GLU A 187 8.77 -1.18 5.87
CA GLU A 187 8.80 -0.98 4.41
C GLU A 187 9.18 0.45 4.00
N THR A 188 9.13 1.42 4.91
CA THR A 188 9.43 2.82 4.57
C THR A 188 10.94 3.13 4.46
N TYR A 189 11.82 2.23 4.91
CA TYR A 189 13.25 2.45 4.90
C TYR A 189 14.01 1.17 4.53
N HIS A 190 15.21 1.30 3.97
CA HIS A 190 16.12 0.18 3.70
C HIS A 190 17.57 0.59 3.98
#